data_AF-A0A5S9MLG8-F1
#
_entry.id   AF-A0A5S9MLG8-F1
#
_cell.length_a   1.000
_cell.length_b   1.000
_cell.length_c   1.000
_cell.angle_alpha   90.00
_cell.angle_beta   90.00
_cell.angle_gamma   90.00
#
_symmetry.space_group_name_H-M   'P 1'
#
loop_
_entity.id
_entity.type
_entity.pdbx_description
1 polymer ?
#
loop_
_entity_poly.entity_id
_entity_poly.type
_entity_poly.pdbx_seq_one_letter_code
_entity_poly.pdbx_strand_id
1 'polypeptide(L)'
;MSLAHYCLLLAIVTLLGLANVVSATTAACLPANSRKNGMNVNFYQYSLMDSSTYSNAAYMAYGYASKTKLGSVGGQTDISIDYNIPCVSSSGTFPCPQEDSYGNWGCKGMGACSNSQGIAYWSTDLFGFYTTPTNVTLEMTGYFLPPQTGSYTFKFATVDDSAILSVGGATAFDCCAQQQPPITSTNFTINGIKPWG
;
A
#
# COMPACT_ATOMS: atom_id res chain seq x y z
N MET A 1 6.08 47.86 62.15
CA MET A 1 7.05 47.11 61.32
C MET A 1 7.83 46.20 62.25
N SER A 2 7.57 44.89 62.19
CA SER A 2 8.43 43.85 62.73
C SER A 2 8.07 42.54 62.02
N LEU A 3 9.10 41.92 61.47
CA LEU A 3 9.12 40.69 60.70
C LEU A 3 9.14 39.49 61.67
N ALA A 4 8.62 38.35 61.21
CA ALA A 4 8.69 37.00 61.82
C ALA A 4 7.48 36.56 62.66
N HIS A 5 6.57 35.81 62.01
CA HIS A 5 5.84 34.63 62.52
C HIS A 5 5.54 33.76 61.29
N TYR A 6 6.54 33.05 60.76
CA TYR A 6 6.64 31.59 60.87
C TYR A 6 5.33 30.82 60.60
N CYS A 7 5.26 30.31 59.37
CA CYS A 7 4.99 28.92 59.01
C CYS A 7 3.56 28.35 59.16
N LEU A 8 3.25 27.45 58.19
CA LEU A 8 2.00 26.70 57.98
C LEU A 8 0.83 27.58 57.51
N LEU A 9 0.27 27.49 56.30
CA LEU A 9 0.05 26.36 55.40
C LEU A 9 -0.10 26.91 53.98
N LEU A 10 0.85 26.61 53.10
CA LEU A 10 0.63 26.63 51.65
C LEU A 10 0.91 25.22 51.17
N ALA A 11 -0.07 24.35 51.40
CA ALA A 11 -0.12 23.04 50.73
C ALA A 11 -0.46 23.30 49.26
N ILE A 12 0.56 23.60 48.47
CA ILE A 12 0.49 23.56 47.01
C ILE A 12 0.31 22.09 46.64
N VAL A 13 -0.93 21.66 46.44
CA VAL A 13 -1.25 20.39 45.79
C VAL A 13 -0.96 20.59 44.30
N THR A 14 0.29 20.41 43.91
CA THR A 14 0.64 20.13 42.52
C THR A 14 0.40 18.64 42.29
N LEU A 15 -0.85 18.30 41.97
CA LEU A 15 -1.13 16.98 41.42
C LEU A 15 -0.49 16.94 40.03
N LEU A 16 0.72 16.38 39.94
CA LEU A 16 1.30 15.95 38.68
C LEU A 16 0.34 14.93 38.07
N GLY A 17 -0.46 15.38 37.11
CA GLY A 17 -1.07 14.49 36.14
C GLY A 17 0.06 13.87 35.34
N LEU A 18 0.52 12.69 35.78
CA LEU A 18 1.19 11.73 34.94
C LEU A 18 0.26 11.46 33.77
N ALA A 19 0.42 12.19 32.68
CA ALA A 19 -0.08 11.74 31.40
C ALA A 19 0.57 10.36 31.19
N ASN A 20 -0.25 9.31 31.23
CA ASN A 20 0.16 8.01 30.74
C ASN A 20 0.47 8.22 29.25
N VAL A 21 1.73 8.52 28.93
CA VAL A 21 2.23 8.38 27.58
C VAL A 21 2.21 6.87 27.35
N VAL A 22 1.10 6.36 26.84
CA VAL A 22 1.07 5.01 26.26
C VAL A 22 2.18 5.03 25.22
N SER A 23 3.24 4.29 25.50
CA SER A 23 4.35 4.10 24.56
C SER A 23 3.83 3.24 23.43
N ALA A 24 3.04 3.82 22.53
CA ALA A 24 2.56 3.18 21.32
C ALA A 24 3.74 3.15 20.33
N THR A 25 4.77 2.37 20.66
CA THR A 25 5.85 2.07 19.74
C THR A 25 5.33 1.10 18.69
N THR A 26 5.56 1.41 17.42
CA THR A 26 5.25 0.47 16.33
C THR A 26 6.10 -0.78 16.52
N ALA A 27 5.46 -1.96 16.60
CA ALA A 27 6.19 -3.21 16.73
C ALA A 27 7.14 -3.39 15.53
N ALA A 28 8.40 -3.74 15.83
CA ALA A 28 9.47 -3.92 14.86
C ALA A 28 10.09 -5.31 15.00
N CYS A 29 10.97 -5.68 14.07
CA CYS A 29 11.55 -7.01 13.99
C CYS A 29 13.08 -6.95 13.83
N LEU A 30 13.77 -7.96 14.37
CA LEU A 30 15.20 -8.21 14.13
C LEU A 30 15.40 -9.64 13.57
N PRO A 31 15.07 -9.90 12.29
CA PRO A 31 15.27 -11.23 11.71
C PRO A 31 16.75 -11.61 11.70
N ALA A 32 17.08 -12.82 12.16
CA ALA A 32 18.45 -13.33 12.19
C ALA A 32 18.89 -14.02 10.89
N ASN A 33 17.94 -14.28 9.98
CA ASN A 33 18.20 -14.92 8.69
C ASN A 33 18.97 -13.98 7.74
N SER A 34 19.59 -14.58 6.71
CA SER A 34 20.27 -13.79 5.66
C SER A 34 19.31 -12.81 4.99
N ARG A 35 19.71 -11.54 4.95
CA ARG A 35 18.92 -10.45 4.37
C ARG A 35 18.90 -10.55 2.85
N LYS A 36 17.71 -10.47 2.26
CA LYS A 36 17.52 -10.32 0.81
C LYS A 36 17.17 -8.86 0.49
N ASN A 37 17.68 -8.34 -0.63
CA ASN A 37 17.33 -7.00 -1.08
C ASN A 37 15.92 -6.99 -1.69
N GLY A 38 15.18 -5.89 -1.54
CA GLY A 38 13.85 -5.70 -2.13
C GLY A 38 12.70 -6.48 -1.45
N MET A 39 11.49 -6.26 -1.96
CA MET A 39 10.24 -6.86 -1.51
C MET A 39 9.89 -8.11 -2.32
N ASN A 40 9.08 -8.98 -1.74
CA ASN A 40 8.37 -10.03 -2.48
C ASN A 40 7.03 -9.47 -2.97
N VAL A 41 6.64 -9.80 -4.21
CA VAL A 41 5.35 -9.44 -4.78
C VAL A 41 4.60 -10.73 -5.15
N ASN A 42 3.47 -10.98 -4.49
CA ASN A 42 2.54 -12.06 -4.85
C ASN A 42 1.40 -11.50 -5.70
N PHE A 43 0.93 -12.26 -6.69
CA PHE A 43 -0.17 -11.88 -7.56
C PHE A 43 -1.36 -12.81 -7.35
N TYR A 44 -2.57 -12.25 -7.30
CA TYR A 44 -3.82 -12.94 -7.05
C TYR A 44 -4.86 -12.55 -8.09
N GLN A 45 -5.74 -13.49 -8.41
CA GLN A 45 -6.83 -13.28 -9.35
C GLN A 45 -7.77 -12.16 -8.86
N TYR A 46 -8.05 -11.21 -9.75
CA TYR A 46 -9.09 -10.20 -9.60
C TYR A 46 -9.97 -10.21 -10.85
N SER A 47 -11.28 -10.06 -10.66
CA SER A 47 -12.23 -10.08 -11.77
C SER A 47 -12.25 -8.74 -12.49
N LEU A 48 -12.13 -8.77 -13.82
CA LEU A 48 -12.27 -7.56 -14.65
C LEU A 48 -13.63 -6.89 -14.39
N MET A 49 -13.64 -5.56 -14.29
CA MET A 49 -14.83 -4.73 -13.99
C MET A 49 -15.51 -4.99 -12.64
N ASP A 50 -14.93 -5.78 -11.73
CA ASP A 50 -15.43 -5.82 -10.35
C ASP A 50 -15.05 -4.50 -9.65
N SER A 51 -16.05 -3.64 -9.47
CA SER A 51 -15.90 -2.33 -8.85
C SER A 51 -16.23 -2.29 -7.35
N SER A 52 -16.42 -3.46 -6.72
CA SER A 52 -16.99 -3.60 -5.37
C SER A 52 -16.07 -4.32 -4.40
N THR A 53 -15.40 -5.40 -4.84
CA THR A 53 -14.58 -6.24 -3.96
C THR A 53 -13.41 -5.46 -3.36
N TYR A 54 -12.70 -4.66 -4.16
CA TYR A 54 -11.56 -3.85 -3.70
C TYR A 54 -11.95 -2.72 -2.74
N SER A 55 -13.24 -2.40 -2.57
CA SER A 55 -13.74 -1.37 -1.64
C SER A 55 -13.93 -1.90 -0.22
N ASN A 56 -13.72 -3.21 -0.01
CA ASN A 56 -13.86 -3.85 1.29
C ASN A 56 -12.52 -3.93 2.03
N ALA A 57 -12.46 -3.40 3.26
CA ALA A 57 -11.25 -3.42 4.08
C ALA A 57 -10.74 -4.83 4.41
N ALA A 58 -11.63 -5.79 4.65
CA ALA A 58 -11.24 -7.18 4.87
C ALA A 58 -10.63 -7.80 3.60
N TYR A 59 -11.19 -7.48 2.42
CA TYR A 59 -10.60 -7.91 1.16
C TYR A 59 -9.18 -7.37 0.99
N MET A 60 -9.00 -6.05 1.17
CA MET A 60 -7.70 -5.38 1.00
C MET A 60 -6.66 -5.77 2.06
N ALA A 61 -7.09 -6.17 3.26
CA ALA A 61 -6.19 -6.63 4.31
C ALA A 61 -5.74 -8.08 4.12
N TYR A 62 -6.66 -8.99 3.81
CA TYR A 62 -6.37 -10.44 3.80
C TYR A 62 -7.21 -11.25 2.81
N GLY A 63 -8.42 -10.81 2.47
CA GLY A 63 -9.34 -11.58 1.64
C GLY A 63 -8.85 -11.80 0.20
N TYR A 64 -7.90 -11.01 -0.29
CA TYR A 64 -7.25 -11.23 -1.59
C TYR A 64 -6.56 -12.61 -1.66
N ALA A 65 -5.99 -13.11 -0.56
CA ALA A 65 -5.25 -14.38 -0.54
C ALA A 65 -6.17 -15.61 -0.59
N SER A 66 -7.48 -15.42 -0.39
CA SER A 66 -8.50 -16.46 -0.63
C SER A 66 -8.81 -16.64 -2.12
N LYS A 67 -8.30 -15.77 -3.00
CA LYS A 67 -8.38 -15.91 -4.47
C LYS A 67 -7.22 -16.74 -4.98
N THR A 68 -7.32 -17.21 -6.22
CA THR A 68 -6.24 -17.97 -6.88
C THR A 68 -4.96 -17.15 -6.94
N LYS A 69 -3.88 -17.65 -6.31
CA LYS A 69 -2.54 -17.10 -6.48
C LYS A 69 -2.03 -17.42 -7.88
N LEU A 70 -1.72 -16.38 -8.66
CA LEU A 70 -1.23 -16.47 -10.04
C LEU A 70 0.28 -16.76 -10.09
N GLY A 71 1.03 -16.21 -9.13
CA GLY A 71 2.48 -16.36 -9.06
C GLY A 71 3.12 -15.34 -8.13
N SER A 72 4.44 -15.23 -8.21
CA SER A 72 5.21 -14.26 -7.40
C SER A 72 6.57 -13.94 -8.00
N VAL A 73 7.06 -12.73 -7.74
CA VAL A 73 8.45 -12.32 -8.00
C VAL A 73 9.10 -11.79 -6.72
N GLY A 74 10.41 -12.01 -6.57
CA GLY A 74 11.17 -11.53 -5.42
C GLY A 74 12.12 -10.40 -5.79
N GLY A 75 12.61 -9.68 -4.79
CA GLY A 75 13.72 -8.75 -4.93
C GLY A 75 13.38 -7.39 -5.55
N GLN A 76 12.11 -6.99 -5.52
CA GLN A 76 11.66 -5.75 -6.15
C GLN A 76 12.01 -4.54 -5.29
N THR A 77 12.76 -3.58 -5.85
CA THR A 77 13.16 -2.34 -5.18
C THR A 77 12.41 -1.12 -5.69
N ASP A 78 12.04 -1.12 -6.97
CA ASP A 78 11.15 -0.14 -7.57
C ASP A 78 9.73 -0.64 -7.41
N ILE A 79 8.95 0.00 -6.53
CA ILE A 79 7.65 -0.51 -6.06
C ILE A 79 6.45 0.31 -6.55
N SER A 80 6.69 1.39 -7.30
CA SER A 80 5.62 2.18 -7.90
C SER A 80 4.96 1.40 -9.05
N ILE A 81 3.66 1.61 -9.22
CA ILE A 81 2.86 1.03 -10.31
C ILE A 81 2.44 2.17 -11.22
N ASP A 82 2.76 2.03 -12.50
CA ASP A 82 2.33 2.92 -13.59
C ASP A 82 2.09 2.05 -14.82
N TYR A 83 0.85 1.57 -14.96
CA TYR A 83 0.44 0.72 -16.07
C TYR A 83 -0.52 1.48 -16.98
N ASN A 84 -0.21 1.48 -18.27
CA ASN A 84 -0.97 2.18 -19.30
C ASN A 84 -1.52 1.16 -20.31
N ILE A 85 -2.83 1.18 -20.55
CA ILE A 85 -3.44 0.28 -21.54
C ILE A 85 -2.92 0.58 -22.94
N PRO A 86 -2.78 -0.44 -23.81
CA PRO A 86 -2.30 -0.22 -25.17
C PRO A 86 -3.34 0.54 -26.01
N CYS A 87 -2.89 1.46 -26.85
CA CYS A 87 -3.64 2.00 -27.98
C CYS A 87 -3.22 1.26 -29.26
N VAL A 88 -4.16 0.56 -29.89
CA VAL A 88 -3.97 -0.02 -31.22
C VAL A 88 -4.24 1.09 -32.24
N SER A 89 -3.17 1.72 -32.70
CA SER A 89 -3.19 2.87 -33.59
C SER A 89 -2.82 2.49 -35.02
N SER A 90 -2.91 3.45 -35.95
CA SER A 90 -2.47 3.27 -37.34
C SER A 90 -0.97 2.95 -37.51
N SER A 91 -0.14 3.30 -36.53
CA SER A 91 1.32 3.09 -36.57
C SER A 91 1.79 1.89 -35.73
N GLY A 92 0.87 1.16 -35.09
CA GLY A 92 1.17 0.03 -34.22
C GLY A 92 0.48 0.11 -32.86
N THR A 93 0.88 -0.78 -31.95
CA THR A 93 0.32 -0.89 -30.61
C THR A 93 1.31 -0.33 -29.58
N PHE A 94 0.92 0.71 -28.87
CA PHE A 94 1.77 1.41 -27.90
C PHE A 94 1.00 1.71 -26.61
N PRO A 95 1.63 1.73 -25.43
CA PRO A 95 0.97 2.14 -24.19
C PRO A 95 0.52 3.60 -24.27
N CYS A 96 -0.70 3.90 -23.81
CA CYS A 96 -1.23 5.27 -23.80
C CYS A 96 -1.35 5.82 -22.38
N PRO A 97 -0.59 6.86 -22.00
CA PRO A 97 -0.78 7.58 -20.74
C PRO A 97 -2.23 8.03 -20.57
N GLN A 98 -2.79 7.85 -19.38
CA GLN A 98 -4.20 8.14 -19.11
C GLN A 98 -4.55 9.61 -19.42
N GLU A 99 -3.66 10.55 -19.12
CA GLU A 99 -3.79 11.99 -19.39
C GLU A 99 -3.74 12.36 -20.90
N ASP A 100 -3.25 11.45 -21.72
CA ASP A 100 -3.19 11.57 -23.17
C ASP A 100 -4.35 10.87 -23.87
N SER A 101 -5.17 10.10 -23.13
CA SER A 101 -6.40 9.53 -23.65
C SER A 101 -7.46 10.62 -23.92
N TYR A 102 -8.24 10.49 -25.01
CA TYR A 102 -9.28 11.46 -25.36
C TYR A 102 -10.43 10.84 -26.16
N GLY A 103 -11.62 11.46 -26.15
CA GLY A 103 -12.75 11.08 -27.01
C GLY A 103 -13.32 9.67 -26.70
N ASN A 104 -13.76 8.96 -27.74
CA ASN A 104 -14.31 7.59 -27.65
C ASN A 104 -13.57 6.57 -28.54
N TRP A 105 -12.27 6.34 -28.46
CA TRP A 105 -11.20 6.90 -27.64
C TRP A 105 -9.93 6.94 -28.52
N GLY A 106 -8.95 7.74 -28.14
CA GLY A 106 -7.69 7.93 -28.85
C GLY A 106 -6.57 8.29 -27.89
N CYS A 107 -5.33 8.31 -28.38
CA CYS A 107 -4.16 8.73 -27.60
C CYS A 107 -3.47 9.90 -28.29
N LYS A 108 -3.18 10.99 -27.57
CA LYS A 108 -2.45 12.15 -28.14
C LYS A 108 -1.13 11.67 -28.75
N GLY A 109 -0.85 12.12 -29.97
CA GLY A 109 0.33 11.67 -30.73
C GLY A 109 0.19 10.32 -31.43
N MET A 110 -0.83 9.51 -31.14
CA MET A 110 -1.08 8.21 -31.80
C MET A 110 -2.37 8.19 -32.63
N GLY A 111 -3.29 9.12 -32.37
CA GLY A 111 -4.59 9.20 -33.05
C GLY A 111 -5.64 8.30 -32.40
N ALA A 112 -6.65 7.89 -33.18
CA ALA A 112 -7.73 7.03 -32.69
C ALA A 112 -7.24 5.61 -32.41
N CYS A 113 -7.73 5.01 -31.32
CA CYS A 113 -7.41 3.64 -30.93
C CYS A 113 -8.57 2.71 -31.32
N SER A 114 -8.28 1.57 -31.95
CA SER A 114 -9.31 0.65 -32.44
C SER A 114 -9.76 -0.40 -31.43
N ASN A 115 -9.02 -0.59 -30.34
CA ASN A 115 -9.29 -1.59 -29.31
C ASN A 115 -10.27 -1.07 -28.25
N SER A 116 -10.60 -1.87 -27.23
CA SER A 116 -11.51 -1.46 -26.14
C SER A 116 -10.75 -1.09 -24.88
N GLN A 117 -11.18 -0.08 -24.14
CA GLN A 117 -10.63 0.22 -22.81
C GLN A 117 -11.12 -0.77 -21.74
N GLY A 118 -12.21 -1.51 -22.01
CA GLY A 118 -12.89 -2.38 -21.06
C GLY A 118 -12.63 -3.88 -21.25
N ILE A 119 -11.44 -4.27 -21.70
CA ILE A 119 -11.05 -5.69 -21.79
C ILE A 119 -9.76 -5.95 -21.02
N ALA A 120 -9.51 -7.21 -20.68
CA ALA A 120 -8.26 -7.59 -20.04
C ALA A 120 -7.09 -7.52 -21.03
N TYR A 121 -5.98 -6.92 -20.61
CA TYR A 121 -4.74 -6.85 -21.38
C TYR A 121 -3.64 -7.57 -20.61
N TRP A 122 -2.90 -8.43 -21.33
CA TRP A 122 -1.74 -9.11 -20.78
C TRP A 122 -0.48 -8.27 -20.96
N SER A 123 0.35 -8.17 -19.93
CA SER A 123 1.64 -7.47 -19.97
C SER A 123 2.57 -7.98 -18.87
N THR A 124 3.85 -7.63 -18.97
CA THR A 124 4.89 -7.84 -17.95
C THR A 124 5.21 -6.58 -17.16
N ASP A 125 4.51 -5.45 -17.40
CA ASP A 125 4.84 -4.15 -16.80
C ASP A 125 4.82 -4.15 -15.27
N LEU A 126 4.02 -5.03 -14.66
CA LEU A 126 4.02 -5.24 -13.22
C LEU A 126 5.17 -6.17 -12.81
N PHE A 127 6.32 -5.58 -12.50
CA PHE A 127 7.49 -6.26 -11.91
C PHE A 127 8.07 -7.40 -12.77
N GLY A 128 7.86 -7.35 -14.09
CA GLY A 128 8.29 -8.40 -15.02
C GLY A 128 7.42 -9.66 -15.01
N PHE A 129 6.34 -9.70 -14.23
CA PHE A 129 5.46 -10.85 -14.13
C PHE A 129 4.37 -10.80 -15.20
N TYR A 130 4.30 -11.81 -16.08
CA TYR A 130 3.31 -11.88 -17.13
C TYR A 130 1.91 -12.19 -16.56
N THR A 131 1.06 -11.17 -16.50
CA THR A 131 -0.29 -11.22 -15.92
C THR A 131 -1.23 -10.27 -16.67
N THR A 132 -2.42 -10.02 -16.14
CA THR A 132 -3.36 -9.00 -16.61
C THR A 132 -3.38 -7.78 -15.68
N PRO A 133 -2.52 -6.74 -15.87
CA PRO A 133 -2.49 -5.57 -15.01
C PRO A 133 -3.82 -4.82 -14.91
N THR A 134 -4.68 -4.95 -15.92
CA THR A 134 -6.05 -4.42 -15.95
C THR A 134 -6.96 -4.95 -14.85
N ASN A 135 -6.66 -6.11 -14.27
CA ASN A 135 -7.51 -6.80 -13.30
C ASN A 135 -6.69 -7.81 -12.50
N VAL A 136 -5.88 -7.30 -11.58
CA VAL A 136 -5.06 -8.13 -10.69
C VAL A 136 -5.02 -7.50 -9.31
N THR A 137 -4.88 -8.33 -8.28
CA THR A 137 -4.51 -7.88 -6.94
C THR A 137 -3.11 -8.36 -6.64
N LEU A 138 -2.28 -7.48 -6.07
CA LEU A 138 -0.92 -7.84 -5.69
C LEU A 138 -0.65 -7.47 -4.23
N GLU A 139 0.22 -8.25 -3.61
CA GLU A 139 0.65 -8.10 -2.23
C GLU A 139 2.16 -7.90 -2.24
N MET A 140 2.64 -6.74 -1.77
CA MET A 140 4.05 -6.47 -1.58
C MET A 140 4.42 -6.63 -0.11
N THR A 141 5.35 -7.53 0.22
CA THR A 141 5.84 -7.72 1.59
C THR A 141 7.35 -7.57 1.68
N GLY A 142 7.81 -6.95 2.76
CA GLY A 142 9.22 -6.73 3.05
C GLY A 142 9.40 -5.97 4.37
N TYR A 143 10.65 -5.79 4.77
CA TYR A 143 10.99 -5.02 5.97
C TYR A 143 11.60 -3.68 5.55
N PHE A 144 10.97 -2.58 5.95
CA PHE A 144 11.57 -1.26 5.83
C PHE A 144 12.65 -1.08 6.91
N LEU A 145 13.86 -0.70 6.51
CA LEU A 145 14.98 -0.45 7.43
C LEU A 145 15.20 1.07 7.54
N PRO A 146 14.72 1.73 8.61
CA PRO A 146 14.93 3.17 8.78
C PRO A 146 16.43 3.45 9.00
N PRO A 147 17.09 4.26 8.16
CA PRO A 147 18.49 4.62 8.38
C PRO A 147 18.67 5.60 9.55
N GLN A 148 17.60 6.24 10.02
CA GLN A 148 17.61 7.23 11.08
C GLN A 148 16.40 7.05 11.99
N THR A 149 16.55 7.35 13.27
CA THR A 149 15.40 7.45 14.18
C THR A 149 14.63 8.74 13.87
N GLY A 150 13.31 8.65 13.70
CA GLY A 150 12.47 9.81 13.44
C GLY A 150 11.10 9.44 12.89
N SER A 151 10.34 10.47 12.52
CA SER A 151 9.05 10.29 11.85
C SER A 151 9.27 10.05 10.36
N TYR A 152 8.57 9.05 9.81
CA TYR A 152 8.55 8.74 8.38
C TYR A 152 7.12 8.93 7.87
N THR A 153 6.96 9.75 6.82
CA THR A 153 5.67 9.96 6.16
C THR A 153 5.66 9.23 4.82
N PHE A 154 4.97 8.10 4.78
CA PHE A 154 4.67 7.39 3.53
C PHE A 154 3.54 8.10 2.78
N LYS A 155 3.54 8.02 1.45
CA LYS A 155 2.50 8.66 0.62
C LYS A 155 2.25 7.85 -0.65
N PHE A 156 0.98 7.74 -1.03
CA PHE A 156 0.58 7.50 -2.41
C PHE A 156 0.31 8.84 -3.09
N ALA A 157 0.90 9.07 -4.27
CA ALA A 157 0.63 10.29 -5.04
C ALA A 157 -0.81 10.31 -5.57
N THR A 158 -1.24 9.16 -6.07
CA THR A 158 -2.61 8.83 -6.47
C THR A 158 -2.82 7.33 -6.24
N VAL A 159 -4.07 6.88 -6.25
CA VAL A 159 -4.45 5.47 -6.19
C VAL A 159 -5.52 5.23 -7.25
N ASP A 160 -5.23 4.30 -8.16
CA ASP A 160 -6.17 3.80 -9.17
C ASP A 160 -5.92 2.29 -9.31
N ASP A 161 -6.82 1.39 -8.88
CA ASP A 161 -8.15 1.64 -8.30
C ASP A 161 -8.16 1.78 -6.77
N SER A 162 -7.47 0.89 -6.03
CA SER A 162 -7.57 0.77 -4.56
C SER A 162 -6.26 0.24 -3.97
N ALA A 163 -5.81 0.81 -2.84
CA ALA A 163 -4.56 0.42 -2.20
C ALA A 163 -4.58 0.63 -0.68
N ILE A 164 -3.79 -0.18 0.03
CA ILE A 164 -3.45 0.05 1.44
C ILE A 164 -1.94 -0.01 1.63
N LEU A 165 -1.47 0.60 2.71
CA LEU A 165 -0.10 0.42 3.21
C LEU A 165 -0.19 0.17 4.71
N SER A 166 0.46 -0.89 5.18
CA SER A 166 0.56 -1.25 6.60
C SER A 166 2.01 -1.32 7.03
N VAL A 167 2.36 -0.69 8.14
CA VAL A 167 3.70 -0.73 8.75
C VAL A 167 3.62 -1.27 10.17
N GLY A 168 4.53 -2.19 10.50
CA GLY A 168 4.71 -2.73 11.85
C GLY A 168 4.35 -4.22 11.96
N GLY A 169 5.02 -4.88 12.90
CA GLY A 169 4.71 -6.26 13.28
C GLY A 169 3.29 -6.39 13.82
N ALA A 170 2.60 -7.49 13.50
CA ALA A 170 1.19 -7.74 13.81
C ALA A 170 0.20 -6.70 13.21
N THR A 171 0.67 -5.78 12.37
CA THR A 171 -0.16 -4.85 11.59
C THR A 171 -0.02 -5.14 10.09
N ALA A 172 1.20 -5.21 9.58
CA ALA A 172 1.47 -5.63 8.20
C ALA A 172 1.47 -7.16 8.09
N PHE A 173 2.31 -7.81 8.90
CA PHE A 173 2.44 -9.25 9.06
C PHE A 173 3.26 -9.53 10.33
N ASP A 174 3.32 -10.78 10.78
CA ASP A 174 4.08 -11.14 11.98
C ASP A 174 5.60 -11.11 11.75
N CYS A 175 6.36 -10.76 12.79
CA CYS A 175 7.82 -10.74 12.71
C CYS A 175 8.39 -12.12 12.35
N CYS A 176 9.39 -12.13 11.47
CA CYS A 176 10.00 -13.35 10.91
C CYS A 176 9.04 -14.27 10.13
N ALA A 177 7.84 -13.81 9.79
CA ALA A 177 6.80 -14.59 9.12
C ALA A 177 6.33 -13.95 7.79
N GLN A 178 7.22 -13.25 7.07
CA GLN A 178 6.91 -12.54 5.81
C GLN A 178 6.20 -13.38 4.73
N GLN A 179 6.42 -14.70 4.72
CA GLN A 179 5.86 -15.62 3.71
C GLN A 179 4.59 -16.35 4.18
N GLN A 180 4.09 -16.07 5.39
CA GLN A 180 2.86 -16.65 5.90
C GLN A 180 1.64 -16.01 5.23
N PRO A 181 0.45 -16.64 5.29
CA PRO A 181 -0.79 -16.01 4.89
C PRO A 181 -0.99 -14.65 5.57
N PRO A 182 -1.71 -13.71 4.94
CA PRO A 182 -1.93 -12.39 5.52
C PRO A 182 -2.67 -12.47 6.84
N ILE A 183 -2.27 -11.63 7.78
CA ILE A 183 -2.98 -11.44 9.05
C ILE A 183 -4.25 -10.61 8.81
N THR A 184 -5.17 -10.62 9.78
CA THR A 184 -6.49 -9.98 9.60
C THR A 184 -6.56 -8.52 10.05
N SER A 185 -5.43 -7.86 10.30
CA SER A 185 -5.41 -6.47 10.76
C SER A 185 -5.89 -5.52 9.67
N THR A 186 -6.82 -4.63 10.01
CA THR A 186 -7.28 -3.53 9.15
C THR A 186 -6.80 -2.16 9.65
N ASN A 187 -5.78 -2.14 10.52
CA ASN A 187 -5.20 -0.91 11.05
C ASN A 187 -4.17 -0.33 10.07
N PHE A 188 -4.65 0.14 8.92
CA PHE A 188 -3.79 0.61 7.83
C PHE A 188 -3.04 1.90 8.22
N THR A 189 -1.77 1.98 7.82
CA THR A 189 -0.97 3.22 7.90
C THR A 189 -1.44 4.23 6.84
N ILE A 190 -1.75 3.77 5.63
CA ILE A 190 -2.45 4.55 4.60
C ILE A 190 -3.65 3.74 4.14
N ASN A 191 -4.83 4.35 4.20
CA ASN A 191 -6.05 3.79 3.65
C ASN A 191 -6.40 4.54 2.35
N GLY A 192 -6.01 3.96 1.22
CA GLY A 192 -6.39 4.38 -0.12
C GLY A 192 -7.45 3.46 -0.72
N ILE A 193 -8.31 2.85 0.11
CA ILE A 193 -9.38 1.98 -0.36
C ILE A 193 -10.38 2.84 -1.14
N LYS A 194 -10.70 2.41 -2.37
CA LYS A 194 -11.71 3.09 -3.19
C LYS A 194 -13.04 3.14 -2.44
N PRO A 195 -13.61 4.34 -2.20
CA PRO A 195 -14.89 4.48 -1.53
C PRO A 195 -15.99 3.74 -2.29
N TRP A 196 -17.04 3.34 -1.57
CA TRP A 196 -18.27 2.86 -2.20
C TRP A 196 -18.87 4.01 -3.04
N GLY A 197 -19.12 3.73 -4.32
CA GLY A 197 -19.84 4.62 -5.23
C GLY A 197 -21.35 4.47 -5.10
#